data_AF-A0AAN4VTR3-F1
#
_entry.id   AF-A0AAN4VTR3-F1
#
_cell.length_a   1.000
_cell.length_b   1.000
_cell.length_c   1.000
_cell.angle_alpha   90.00
_cell.angle_beta   90.00
_cell.angle_gamma   90.00
#
_symmetry.space_group_name_H-M   'P 1'
#
loop_
_entity.id
_entity.type
_entity.pdbx_description
1 polymer ?
#
loop_
_entity_poly.entity_id
_entity_poly.type
_entity_poly.pdbx_seq_one_letter_code
_entity_poly.pdbx_strand_id
1 'polypeptide(L)'
;MRTYKSRYGGFSLNRSLVNFLYMRQNIFLLLFVTLSFPAFSGNQINIQKDRRAMRYIEKGLNATYNFEFDLANDYADSLDAYLGEHPTVYLLKARVLFWKQKFVPDANKLETQYVHLLERGMELTLELLAKYPESAEAKFAALTFNGMFAEYWFDEGSSMKAINYGKVLYNYVKEGFGLMDQFPDFYFTTGLYNFYRVKFPQNNPIYRPFMMFFKSGDIELGLEQMAYATENGVFTAVEARQYLFHLQLRYGMDAKSALQQSRYLITHFPNNPYFRCMYLENLAYLEKEDGQRMEMARALTQQNILLYKAPAYTFMARFLSEDNPKDPQVKTYLLEAEKYFLKQEHPSDHGLCVTYIELAKYAEATGNSADFSKYKKLAIKYNKYDIDSRSINAL
;
A
#
# COMPACT_ATOMS: atom_id res chain seq x y z
N MET A 1 40.42 8.02 -6.55
CA MET A 1 39.91 6.64 -6.73
C MET A 1 38.42 6.74 -7.05
N ARG A 2 37.96 6.02 -8.08
CA ARG A 2 36.88 6.39 -9.02
C ARG A 2 35.48 6.64 -8.42
N THR A 3 34.93 7.79 -8.78
CA THR A 3 33.51 8.15 -8.79
C THR A 3 32.80 7.48 -9.98
N TYR A 4 31.75 6.70 -9.74
CA TYR A 4 30.89 6.20 -10.81
C TYR A 4 29.85 7.28 -11.17
N LYS A 5 30.21 8.11 -12.16
CA LYS A 5 29.26 8.88 -12.96
C LYS A 5 28.44 7.89 -13.80
N SER A 6 27.14 7.81 -13.53
CA SER A 6 26.19 7.18 -14.45
C SER A 6 26.20 7.92 -15.78
N ARG A 7 26.72 7.25 -16.82
CA ARG A 7 26.65 7.65 -18.22
C ARG A 7 25.31 7.19 -18.78
N TYR A 8 24.32 8.07 -18.86
CA TYR A 8 23.38 8.16 -19.98
C TYR A 8 22.88 9.60 -20.04
N GLY A 9 23.41 10.37 -20.99
CA GLY A 9 22.99 11.72 -21.29
C GLY A 9 21.80 11.73 -22.25
N GLY A 10 20.89 12.68 -22.01
CA GLY A 10 20.10 13.33 -23.04
C GLY A 10 18.97 12.54 -23.68
N PHE A 11 17.81 12.50 -23.02
CA PHE A 11 16.51 12.79 -23.65
C PHE A 11 15.52 13.17 -22.54
N SER A 12 15.16 14.46 -22.47
CA SER A 12 14.21 15.00 -21.50
C SER A 12 12.78 14.59 -21.88
N LEU A 13 12.38 13.39 -21.45
CA LEU A 13 10.97 13.03 -21.40
C LEU A 13 10.41 13.42 -20.03
N ASN A 14 9.56 14.44 -20.08
CA ASN A 14 8.71 15.02 -19.06
C ASN A 14 8.58 14.22 -17.74
N ARG A 15 9.14 14.77 -16.65
CA ARG A 15 8.97 14.29 -15.26
C ARG A 15 7.51 14.23 -14.79
N SER A 16 6.54 14.71 -15.59
CA SER A 16 5.10 14.58 -15.30
C SER A 16 4.59 13.14 -15.45
N LEU A 17 5.16 12.33 -16.36
CA LEU A 17 4.83 10.91 -16.51
C LEU A 17 5.45 10.03 -15.41
N VAL A 18 6.58 10.48 -14.83
CA VAL A 18 7.27 9.79 -13.73
C VAL A 18 6.60 10.05 -12.39
N ASN A 19 6.01 11.25 -12.21
CA ASN A 19 5.24 11.58 -11.00
C ASN A 19 3.85 10.96 -10.98
N PHE A 20 3.25 10.63 -12.15
CA PHE A 20 1.97 9.92 -12.34
C PHE A 20 1.89 8.58 -11.57
N LEU A 21 3.02 8.16 -11.04
CA LEU A 21 3.25 6.81 -10.59
C LEU A 21 3.66 6.74 -9.10
N TYR A 22 3.92 7.85 -8.42
CA TYR A 22 4.25 7.80 -6.98
C TYR A 22 3.02 7.58 -6.06
N MET A 23 1.84 7.33 -6.66
CA MET A 23 0.62 6.74 -6.09
C MET A 23 0.25 5.41 -6.80
N ARG A 24 1.21 4.74 -7.43
CA ARG A 24 0.98 3.58 -8.31
C ARG A 24 0.95 2.28 -7.54
N GLN A 25 -0.18 2.05 -6.90
CA GLN A 25 -0.82 0.75 -7.06
C GLN A 25 -1.78 0.86 -8.26
N ASN A 26 -1.64 -0.09 -9.18
CA ASN A 26 -2.50 -0.38 -10.34
C ASN A 26 -2.05 0.19 -11.70
N ILE A 27 -1.91 -0.75 -12.64
CA ILE A 27 -1.25 -0.64 -13.95
C ILE A 27 -2.25 -1.00 -15.05
N PHE A 28 -2.08 -0.37 -16.22
CA PHE A 28 -2.89 -0.55 -17.43
C PHE A 28 -2.28 -1.53 -18.46
N LEU A 29 -3.13 -1.96 -19.39
CA LEU A 29 -3.27 -3.32 -19.96
C LEU A 29 -3.18 -3.42 -21.50
N LEU A 30 -3.14 -4.66 -22.03
CA LEU A 30 -3.59 -5.24 -23.35
C LEU A 30 -2.56 -6.23 -23.98
N LEU A 31 -2.84 -7.41 -24.59
CA LEU A 31 -3.99 -8.34 -24.76
C LEU A 31 -3.48 -9.62 -25.54
N PHE A 32 -3.99 -10.86 -25.28
CA PHE A 32 -4.55 -11.83 -26.29
C PHE A 32 -5.08 -13.15 -25.67
N VAL A 33 -5.99 -13.77 -26.46
CA VAL A 33 -7.08 -14.77 -26.33
C VAL A 33 -6.82 -16.17 -25.72
N THR A 34 -7.94 -16.73 -25.24
CA THR A 34 -8.30 -17.98 -24.53
C THR A 34 -8.11 -19.32 -25.25
N LEU A 35 -7.87 -20.39 -24.47
CA LEU A 35 -8.31 -21.77 -24.76
C LEU A 35 -8.63 -22.51 -23.44
N SER A 36 -9.83 -23.08 -23.34
CA SER A 36 -10.30 -23.85 -22.19
C SER A 36 -9.83 -25.31 -22.29
N PHE A 37 -9.29 -25.87 -21.19
CA PHE A 37 -8.96 -27.29 -21.07
C PHE A 37 -9.85 -27.97 -20.01
N PRO A 38 -10.14 -29.27 -20.17
CA PRO A 38 -10.97 -30.01 -19.22
C PRO A 38 -10.26 -30.25 -17.89
N ALA A 39 -11.02 -30.18 -16.79
CA ALA A 39 -10.53 -30.36 -15.43
C ALA A 39 -10.04 -31.80 -15.19
N PHE A 40 -8.74 -31.95 -14.92
CA PHE A 40 -8.16 -33.16 -14.35
C PHE A 40 -8.18 -33.06 -12.83
N SER A 41 -8.89 -33.97 -12.16
CA SER A 41 -8.89 -34.08 -10.70
C SER A 41 -7.72 -34.95 -10.24
N GLY A 42 -6.56 -34.34 -10.00
CA GLY A 42 -5.56 -34.93 -9.10
C GLY A 42 -5.69 -34.29 -7.72
N ASN A 43 -5.42 -35.06 -6.66
CA ASN A 43 -5.48 -34.59 -5.28
C ASN A 43 -4.37 -33.56 -5.02
N GLN A 44 -4.68 -32.29 -5.26
CA GLN A 44 -3.91 -31.15 -4.80
C GLN A 44 -4.10 -30.97 -3.29
N ILE A 45 -3.03 -30.63 -2.56
CA ILE A 45 -3.17 -30.12 -1.18
C ILE A 45 -3.96 -28.83 -1.26
N ASN A 46 -5.11 -28.78 -0.59
CA ASN A 46 -5.87 -27.55 -0.43
C ASN A 46 -5.32 -26.85 0.83
N ILE A 47 -4.52 -25.79 0.64
CA ILE A 47 -3.86 -25.12 1.76
C ILE A 47 -4.85 -24.63 2.82
N GLN A 48 -6.01 -24.12 2.40
CA GLN A 48 -7.03 -23.60 3.30
C GLN A 48 -7.64 -24.68 4.21
N LYS A 49 -7.58 -25.95 3.80
CA LYS A 49 -8.03 -27.09 4.60
C LYS A 49 -6.90 -27.73 5.42
N ASP A 50 -5.65 -27.40 5.12
CA ASP A 50 -4.49 -27.87 5.88
C ASP A 50 -4.28 -27.02 7.14
N ARG A 51 -4.86 -27.48 8.26
CA ARG A 51 -4.79 -26.78 9.56
C ARG A 51 -3.36 -26.49 10.03
N ARG A 52 -2.38 -27.34 9.68
CA ARG A 52 -1.00 -27.14 10.15
C ARG A 52 -0.33 -26.05 9.32
N ALA A 53 -0.45 -26.12 8.01
CA ALA A 53 0.08 -25.09 7.12
C ALA A 53 -0.57 -23.72 7.38
N MET A 54 -1.90 -23.68 7.51
CA MET A 54 -2.65 -22.47 7.82
C MET A 54 -2.18 -21.80 9.11
N ARG A 55 -1.95 -22.58 10.17
CA ARG A 55 -1.42 -22.04 11.42
C ARG A 55 -0.03 -21.39 11.24
N TYR A 56 0.85 -21.97 10.44
CA TYR A 56 2.15 -21.35 10.17
C TYR A 56 2.01 -20.08 9.33
N ILE A 57 1.13 -20.08 8.34
CA ILE A 57 0.84 -18.92 7.48
C ILE A 57 0.30 -17.77 8.33
N GLU A 58 -0.77 -17.99 9.10
CA GLU A 58 -1.41 -16.96 9.93
C GLU A 58 -0.43 -16.39 10.95
N LYS A 59 0.35 -17.24 11.62
CA LYS A 59 1.34 -16.79 12.60
C LYS A 59 2.50 -16.04 11.96
N GLY A 60 3.00 -16.50 10.81
CA GLY A 60 4.05 -15.82 10.05
C GLY A 60 3.59 -14.45 9.54
N LEU A 61 2.38 -14.36 9.01
CA LEU A 61 1.76 -13.09 8.59
C LEU A 61 1.57 -12.15 9.78
N ASN A 62 0.98 -12.62 10.88
CA ASN A 62 0.78 -11.80 12.07
C ASN A 62 2.10 -11.28 12.65
N ALA A 63 3.14 -12.13 12.72
CA ALA A 63 4.48 -11.72 13.13
C ALA A 63 5.07 -10.68 12.16
N THR A 64 4.88 -10.86 10.84
CA THR A 64 5.32 -9.89 9.82
C THR A 64 4.67 -8.53 10.04
N TYR A 65 3.34 -8.48 10.15
CA TYR A 65 2.61 -7.24 10.35
C TYR A 65 2.83 -6.65 11.73
N ASN A 66 3.24 -7.43 12.74
CA ASN A 66 3.68 -6.94 14.04
C ASN A 66 5.17 -6.58 14.09
N PHE A 67 5.90 -6.55 12.96
CA PHE A 67 7.33 -6.22 12.90
C PHE A 67 8.24 -7.19 13.67
N GLU A 68 7.79 -8.42 13.91
CA GLU A 68 8.55 -9.51 14.53
C GLU A 68 9.18 -10.39 13.44
N PHE A 69 10.06 -9.79 12.62
CA PHE A 69 10.55 -10.42 11.39
C PHE A 69 11.32 -11.74 11.61
N ASP A 70 12.06 -11.87 12.71
CA ASP A 70 12.77 -13.12 13.02
C ASP A 70 11.79 -14.25 13.32
N LEU A 71 10.78 -13.98 14.15
CA LEU A 71 9.68 -14.92 14.42
C LEU A 71 8.89 -15.25 13.14
N ALA A 72 8.68 -14.27 12.27
CA ALA A 72 8.02 -14.49 10.99
C ALA A 72 8.83 -15.43 10.08
N ASN A 73 10.16 -15.32 10.07
CA ASN A 73 11.03 -16.25 9.36
C ASN A 73 11.00 -17.66 9.97
N ASP A 74 10.99 -17.80 11.30
CA ASP A 74 10.86 -19.11 11.96
C ASP A 74 9.58 -19.85 11.53
N TYR A 75 8.46 -19.12 11.41
CA TYR A 75 7.21 -19.68 10.91
C TYR A 75 7.27 -20.00 9.40
N ALA A 76 7.94 -19.17 8.60
CA ALA A 76 8.14 -19.44 7.18
C ALA A 76 9.02 -20.67 6.94
N ASP A 77 10.05 -20.88 7.76
CA ASP A 77 10.91 -22.06 7.70
C ASP A 77 10.22 -23.30 8.25
N SER A 78 9.35 -23.15 9.26
CA SER A 78 8.48 -24.24 9.72
C SER A 78 7.47 -24.67 8.65
N LEU A 79 6.96 -23.72 7.87
CA LEU A 79 6.07 -24.00 6.73
C LEU A 79 6.84 -24.68 5.60
N ASP A 80 8.05 -24.22 5.29
CA ASP A 80 8.95 -24.81 4.30
C ASP A 80 9.30 -26.27 4.65
N ALA A 81 9.71 -26.53 5.89
CA ALA A 81 10.00 -27.87 6.37
C ALA A 81 8.78 -28.81 6.32
N TYR A 82 7.56 -28.27 6.32
CA TYR A 82 6.33 -29.04 6.28
C TYR A 82 5.81 -29.29 4.85
N LEU A 83 5.80 -28.26 4.00
CA LEU A 83 5.25 -28.32 2.64
C LEU A 83 6.29 -28.58 1.56
N GLY A 84 7.58 -28.35 1.84
CA GLY A 84 8.65 -28.32 0.85
C GLY A 84 8.52 -27.15 -0.11
N GLU A 85 8.97 -27.34 -1.35
CA GLU A 85 8.94 -26.33 -2.41
C GLU A 85 7.52 -26.04 -2.92
N HIS A 86 6.69 -25.46 -2.05
CA HIS A 86 5.32 -25.07 -2.33
C HIS A 86 5.23 -23.54 -2.54
N PRO A 87 4.50 -23.02 -3.55
CA PRO A 87 4.38 -21.59 -3.82
C PRO A 87 4.06 -20.72 -2.59
N THR A 88 3.18 -21.21 -1.72
CA THR A 88 2.77 -20.56 -0.47
C THR A 88 3.92 -20.27 0.50
N VAL A 89 4.95 -21.13 0.54
CA VAL A 89 6.16 -20.88 1.33
C VAL A 89 6.85 -19.60 0.84
N TYR A 90 6.99 -19.47 -0.47
CA TYR A 90 7.65 -18.33 -1.10
C TYR A 90 6.80 -17.06 -1.02
N LEU A 91 5.47 -17.16 -1.06
CA LEU A 91 4.58 -16.02 -0.78
C LEU A 91 4.83 -15.46 0.63
N LEU A 92 4.90 -16.34 1.64
CA LEU A 92 5.16 -15.91 3.02
C LEU A 92 6.56 -15.31 3.17
N LYS A 93 7.61 -15.99 2.67
CA LYS A 93 8.99 -15.49 2.71
C LYS A 93 9.13 -14.14 2.00
N ALA A 94 8.54 -14.00 0.81
CA ALA A 94 8.53 -12.74 0.06
C ALA A 94 7.79 -11.63 0.81
N ARG A 95 6.66 -11.95 1.47
CA ARG A 95 5.91 -10.98 2.28
C ARG A 95 6.72 -10.49 3.49
N VAL A 96 7.38 -11.40 4.23
CA VAL A 96 8.27 -11.04 5.35
C VAL A 96 9.35 -10.08 4.86
N LEU A 97 10.02 -10.43 3.76
CA LEU A 97 11.12 -9.66 3.22
C LEU A 97 10.67 -8.29 2.69
N PHE A 98 9.55 -8.24 1.98
CA PHE A 98 8.95 -7.00 1.49
C PHE A 98 8.68 -6.01 2.63
N TRP A 99 8.04 -6.46 3.70
CA TRP A 99 7.75 -5.59 4.84
C TRP A 99 9.03 -5.11 5.53
N LYS A 100 10.01 -6.00 5.71
CA LYS A 100 11.31 -5.63 6.28
C LYS A 100 12.03 -4.58 5.44
N GLN A 101 12.08 -4.75 4.12
CA GLN A 101 12.73 -3.81 3.21
C GLN A 101 12.03 -2.45 3.13
N LYS A 102 10.70 -2.46 3.01
CA LYS A 102 9.93 -1.24 2.75
C LYS A 102 9.81 -0.34 3.98
N PHE A 103 9.83 -0.94 5.17
CA PHE A 103 9.40 -0.25 6.40
C PHE A 103 10.46 -0.22 7.52
N VAL A 104 11.65 -0.81 7.32
CA VAL A 104 12.77 -0.75 8.26
C VAL A 104 13.97 -0.04 7.59
N PRO A 105 14.54 1.02 8.19
CA PRO A 105 15.75 1.64 7.66
C PRO A 105 16.94 0.69 7.71
N ASP A 106 17.84 0.86 6.75
CA ASP A 106 19.09 0.10 6.64
C ASP A 106 18.90 -1.43 6.58
N ALA A 107 17.70 -1.92 6.24
CA ALA A 107 17.59 -3.22 5.62
C ALA A 107 18.52 -3.15 4.40
N ASN A 108 19.67 -3.82 4.47
CA ASN A 108 20.58 -3.98 3.34
C ASN A 108 19.74 -4.23 2.09
N LYS A 109 20.14 -3.76 0.91
CA LYS A 109 19.39 -4.06 -0.33
C LYS A 109 19.35 -5.58 -0.53
N LEU A 110 18.39 -6.25 0.10
CA LEU A 110 18.05 -7.66 -0.02
C LEU A 110 17.23 -7.85 -1.31
N GLU A 111 17.30 -6.88 -2.21
CA GLU A 111 16.58 -6.79 -3.47
C GLU A 111 16.80 -8.04 -4.30
N THR A 112 18.05 -8.50 -4.40
CA THR A 112 18.40 -9.76 -5.06
C THR A 112 17.71 -10.96 -4.40
N GLN A 113 17.61 -11.00 -3.07
CA GLN A 113 16.92 -12.09 -2.37
C GLN A 113 15.41 -12.05 -2.61
N TYR A 114 14.81 -10.86 -2.60
CA TYR A 114 13.39 -10.67 -2.87
C TYR A 114 13.04 -11.14 -4.28
N VAL A 115 13.78 -10.69 -5.29
CA VAL A 115 13.58 -11.13 -6.67
C VAL A 115 13.73 -12.65 -6.80
N HIS A 116 14.74 -13.26 -6.16
CA HIS A 116 14.92 -14.72 -6.19
C HIS A 116 13.73 -15.48 -5.58
N LEU A 117 13.17 -14.98 -4.47
CA LEU A 117 11.97 -15.56 -3.86
C LEU A 117 10.77 -15.46 -4.79
N LEU A 118 10.58 -14.32 -5.47
CA LEU A 118 9.50 -14.14 -6.44
C LEU A 118 9.68 -15.05 -7.67
N GLU A 119 10.90 -15.16 -8.19
CA GLU A 119 11.23 -16.01 -9.35
C GLU A 119 10.96 -17.49 -9.04
N ARG A 120 11.50 -18.00 -7.93
CA ARG A 120 11.29 -19.40 -7.53
C ARG A 120 9.84 -19.69 -7.19
N GLY A 121 9.17 -18.77 -6.48
CA GLY A 121 7.76 -18.90 -6.18
C GLY A 121 6.87 -18.92 -7.43
N MET A 122 7.19 -18.10 -8.43
CA MET A 122 6.49 -18.09 -9.72
C MET A 122 6.74 -19.38 -10.50
N GLU A 123 7.97 -19.88 -10.54
CA GLU A 123 8.30 -21.16 -11.20
C GLU A 123 7.45 -22.31 -10.65
N LEU A 124 7.45 -22.47 -9.32
CA LEU A 124 6.64 -23.49 -8.63
C LEU A 124 5.14 -23.28 -8.85
N THR A 125 4.70 -22.03 -8.95
CA THR A 125 3.29 -21.70 -9.24
C THR A 125 2.90 -22.16 -10.63
N LEU A 126 3.77 -21.95 -11.63
CA LEU A 126 3.53 -22.36 -13.01
C LEU A 126 3.55 -23.89 -13.14
N GLU A 127 4.45 -24.58 -12.44
CA GLU A 127 4.45 -26.04 -12.35
C GLU A 127 3.14 -26.57 -11.73
N LEU A 128 2.69 -25.92 -10.65
CA LEU A 128 1.44 -26.29 -9.98
C LEU A 128 0.22 -26.06 -10.90
N LEU A 129 0.17 -24.95 -11.63
CA LEU A 129 -0.88 -24.65 -12.62
C LEU A 129 -0.84 -25.62 -13.81
N ALA A 130 0.34 -26.04 -14.26
CA ALA A 130 0.46 -27.03 -15.34
C ALA A 130 -0.15 -28.38 -14.94
N LYS A 131 -0.04 -28.75 -13.65
CA LYS A 131 -0.63 -29.97 -13.10
C LYS A 131 -2.10 -29.82 -12.71
N TYR A 132 -2.48 -28.65 -12.18
CA TYR A 132 -3.83 -28.34 -11.68
C TYR A 132 -4.32 -26.99 -12.24
N PRO A 133 -4.74 -26.92 -13.52
CA PRO A 133 -5.11 -25.66 -14.16
C PRO A 133 -6.27 -24.94 -13.49
N GLU A 134 -7.17 -25.66 -12.82
CA GLU A 134 -8.34 -25.09 -12.12
C GLU A 134 -8.08 -24.77 -10.65
N SER A 135 -6.83 -24.84 -10.19
CA SER A 135 -6.48 -24.55 -8.81
C SER A 135 -6.69 -23.07 -8.47
N ALA A 136 -7.69 -22.78 -7.63
CA ALA A 136 -7.91 -21.41 -7.13
C ALA A 136 -6.69 -20.88 -6.36
N GLU A 137 -6.04 -21.74 -5.57
CA GLU A 137 -4.81 -21.42 -4.84
C GLU A 137 -3.66 -21.07 -5.79
N ALA A 138 -3.41 -21.89 -6.82
CA ALA A 138 -2.31 -21.63 -7.74
C ALA A 138 -2.57 -20.39 -8.60
N LYS A 139 -3.82 -20.15 -9.00
CA LYS A 139 -4.23 -18.90 -9.68
C LYS A 139 -4.05 -17.68 -8.78
N PHE A 140 -4.36 -17.80 -7.48
CA PHE A 140 -4.14 -16.74 -6.51
C PHE A 140 -2.64 -16.49 -6.27
N ALA A 141 -1.82 -17.53 -6.20
CA ALA A 141 -0.37 -17.39 -6.12
C ALA A 141 0.19 -16.68 -7.37
N ALA A 142 -0.28 -17.06 -8.55
CA ALA A 142 0.13 -16.44 -9.81
C ALA A 142 -0.27 -14.96 -9.86
N LEU A 143 -1.50 -14.64 -9.43
CA LEU A 143 -1.96 -13.27 -9.25
C LEU A 143 -0.98 -12.51 -8.34
N THR A 144 -0.71 -13.05 -7.17
CA THR A 144 0.09 -12.38 -6.13
C THR A 144 1.53 -12.15 -6.56
N PHE A 145 2.22 -13.15 -7.12
CA PHE A 145 3.58 -12.99 -7.62
C PHE A 145 3.65 -11.98 -8.78
N ASN A 146 2.68 -12.00 -9.71
CA ASN A 146 2.64 -10.99 -10.77
C ASN A 146 2.41 -9.58 -10.19
N GLY A 147 1.58 -9.43 -9.15
CA GLY A 147 1.40 -8.18 -8.43
C GLY A 147 2.70 -7.68 -7.78
N MET A 148 3.41 -8.57 -7.09
CA MET A 148 4.69 -8.27 -6.45
C MET A 148 5.78 -7.89 -7.46
N PHE A 149 5.88 -8.59 -8.59
CA PHE A 149 6.79 -8.20 -9.67
C PHE A 149 6.41 -6.86 -10.31
N ALA A 150 5.10 -6.61 -10.48
CA ALA A 150 4.62 -5.37 -11.04
C ALA A 150 4.98 -4.17 -10.14
N GLU A 151 4.83 -4.31 -8.82
CA GLU A 151 5.26 -3.31 -7.83
C GLU A 151 6.78 -3.13 -7.85
N TYR A 152 7.54 -4.23 -7.81
CA TYR A 152 9.01 -4.19 -7.85
C TYR A 152 9.55 -3.45 -9.09
N TRP A 153 9.13 -3.86 -10.29
CA TRP A 153 9.60 -3.22 -11.52
C TRP A 153 9.10 -1.79 -11.66
N PHE A 154 8.00 -1.48 -10.99
CA PHE A 154 7.55 -0.12 -10.93
C PHE A 154 8.51 0.75 -10.09
N ASP A 155 8.83 0.33 -8.87
CA ASP A 155 9.72 1.06 -7.97
C ASP A 155 11.11 1.24 -8.61
N GLU A 156 11.58 0.25 -9.38
CA GLU A 156 12.81 0.32 -10.20
C GLU A 156 12.71 1.24 -11.43
N GLY A 157 11.57 1.91 -11.64
CA GLY A 157 11.33 2.82 -12.77
C GLY A 157 11.08 2.13 -14.12
N SER A 158 11.03 0.79 -14.16
CA SER A 158 10.82 0.00 -15.38
C SER A 158 9.32 -0.16 -15.71
N SER A 159 8.71 0.91 -16.19
CA SER A 159 7.27 0.94 -16.49
C SER A 159 6.82 -0.14 -17.48
N MET A 160 7.64 -0.52 -18.46
CA MET A 160 7.29 -1.57 -19.44
C MET A 160 7.22 -2.96 -18.79
N LYS A 161 8.18 -3.31 -17.92
CA LYS A 161 8.17 -4.58 -17.21
C LYS A 161 7.00 -4.65 -16.23
N ALA A 162 6.79 -3.56 -15.47
CA ALA A 162 5.65 -3.44 -14.57
C ALA A 162 4.31 -3.64 -15.32
N ILE A 163 4.18 -3.07 -16.54
CA ILE A 163 3.05 -3.28 -17.44
C ILE A 163 2.87 -4.74 -17.83
N ASN A 164 3.93 -5.45 -18.21
CA ASN A 164 3.82 -6.85 -18.63
C ASN A 164 3.32 -7.75 -17.50
N TYR A 165 3.85 -7.59 -16.28
CA TYR A 165 3.35 -8.32 -15.11
C TYR A 165 1.91 -7.91 -14.75
N GLY A 166 1.58 -6.62 -14.83
CA GLY A 166 0.23 -6.11 -14.60
C GLY A 166 -0.82 -6.70 -15.56
N LYS A 167 -0.45 -6.98 -16.82
CA LYS A 167 -1.33 -7.64 -17.80
C LYS A 167 -1.68 -9.06 -17.38
N VAL A 168 -0.69 -9.82 -16.92
CA VAL A 168 -0.88 -11.21 -16.46
C VAL A 168 -1.70 -11.23 -15.17
N LEU A 169 -1.36 -10.35 -14.21
CA LEU A 169 -2.12 -10.12 -12.97
C LEU A 169 -3.62 -9.94 -13.25
N TYR A 170 -3.97 -9.08 -14.22
CA TYR A 170 -5.38 -8.82 -14.55
C TYR A 170 -6.13 -10.05 -15.07
N ASN A 171 -5.47 -10.96 -15.78
CA ASN A 171 -6.12 -12.20 -16.20
C ASN A 171 -6.55 -13.02 -14.99
N TYR A 172 -5.69 -13.14 -13.98
CA TYR A 172 -6.04 -13.81 -12.74
C TYR A 172 -7.06 -13.05 -11.89
N VAL A 173 -7.08 -11.70 -11.92
CA VAL A 173 -8.16 -10.92 -11.28
C VAL A 173 -9.52 -11.25 -11.93
N LYS A 174 -9.59 -11.33 -13.26
CA LYS A 174 -10.83 -11.70 -13.97
C LYS A 174 -11.31 -13.09 -13.58
N GLU A 175 -10.40 -14.07 -13.53
CA GLU A 175 -10.71 -15.42 -13.08
C GLU A 175 -11.13 -15.43 -11.60
N GLY A 176 -10.48 -14.60 -10.77
CA GLY A 176 -10.76 -14.41 -9.35
C GLY A 176 -12.22 -14.09 -9.04
N PHE A 177 -12.92 -13.36 -9.92
CA PHE A 177 -14.36 -13.11 -9.77
C PHE A 177 -15.20 -14.40 -9.67
N GLY A 178 -14.79 -15.49 -10.32
CA GLY A 178 -15.46 -16.79 -10.25
C GLY A 178 -14.92 -17.71 -9.16
N LEU A 179 -13.89 -17.29 -8.43
CA LEU A 179 -13.16 -18.11 -7.46
C LEU A 179 -13.24 -17.59 -6.02
N MET A 180 -13.92 -16.46 -5.78
CA MET A 180 -13.97 -15.82 -4.47
C MET A 180 -14.51 -16.73 -3.36
N ASP A 181 -15.55 -17.51 -3.64
CA ASP A 181 -16.12 -18.44 -2.64
C ASP A 181 -15.22 -19.66 -2.39
N GLN A 182 -14.38 -20.02 -3.35
CA GLN A 182 -13.42 -21.11 -3.22
C GLN A 182 -12.13 -20.66 -2.53
N PHE A 183 -11.74 -19.39 -2.71
CA PHE A 183 -10.53 -18.81 -2.16
C PHE A 183 -10.79 -17.33 -1.81
N PRO A 184 -11.21 -17.05 -0.56
CA PRO A 184 -11.69 -15.72 -0.15
C PRO A 184 -10.72 -14.56 -0.34
N ASP A 185 -9.40 -14.79 -0.44
CA ASP A 185 -8.44 -13.72 -0.74
C ASP A 185 -8.68 -13.03 -2.10
N PHE A 186 -9.42 -13.65 -3.03
CA PHE A 186 -9.82 -12.96 -4.26
C PHE A 186 -10.79 -11.80 -4.01
N TYR A 187 -11.54 -11.78 -2.90
CA TYR A 187 -12.41 -10.66 -2.54
C TYR A 187 -11.63 -9.34 -2.43
N PHE A 188 -10.40 -9.37 -1.90
CA PHE A 188 -9.54 -8.19 -1.86
C PHE A 188 -9.21 -7.67 -3.26
N THR A 189 -8.72 -8.55 -4.13
CA THR A 189 -8.21 -8.15 -5.46
C THR A 189 -9.31 -7.75 -6.43
N THR A 190 -10.46 -8.43 -6.38
CA THR A 190 -11.66 -8.07 -7.14
C THR A 190 -12.30 -6.79 -6.60
N GLY A 191 -12.29 -6.59 -5.28
CA GLY A 191 -12.74 -5.36 -4.65
C GLY A 191 -11.92 -4.14 -5.05
N LEU A 192 -10.60 -4.27 -5.05
CA LEU A 192 -9.69 -3.25 -5.59
C LEU A 192 -9.98 -2.95 -7.06
N TYR A 193 -10.16 -3.98 -7.89
CA TYR A 193 -10.49 -3.80 -9.29
C TYR A 193 -11.78 -3.00 -9.47
N ASN A 194 -12.84 -3.41 -8.77
CA ASN A 194 -14.16 -2.79 -8.82
C ASN A 194 -14.10 -1.29 -8.45
N PHE A 195 -13.38 -0.95 -7.39
CA PHE A 195 -13.19 0.44 -6.97
C PHE A 195 -12.37 1.25 -7.99
N TYR A 196 -11.15 0.79 -8.30
CA TYR A 196 -10.20 1.59 -9.08
C TYR A 196 -10.57 1.67 -10.56
N ARG A 197 -11.25 0.67 -11.12
CA ARG A 197 -11.74 0.73 -12.49
C ARG A 197 -12.67 1.93 -12.69
N VAL A 198 -13.46 2.30 -11.69
CA VAL A 198 -14.37 3.45 -11.74
C VAL A 198 -13.64 4.74 -11.37
N LYS A 199 -12.88 4.74 -10.27
CA LYS A 199 -12.28 5.95 -9.72
C LYS A 199 -11.12 6.48 -10.56
N PHE A 200 -10.32 5.60 -11.16
CA PHE A 200 -9.17 6.00 -11.93
C PHE A 200 -9.50 6.88 -13.15
N PRO A 201 -10.43 6.53 -14.06
CA PRO A 201 -10.79 7.38 -15.20
C PRO A 201 -11.60 8.63 -14.79
N GLN A 202 -12.15 8.69 -13.57
CA GLN A 202 -12.72 9.94 -13.04
C GLN A 202 -11.59 10.94 -12.76
N ASN A 203 -10.53 10.49 -12.09
CA ASN A 203 -9.36 11.32 -11.76
C ASN A 203 -8.42 11.52 -12.97
N ASN A 204 -8.48 10.64 -13.97
CA ASN A 204 -7.66 10.69 -15.18
C ASN A 204 -8.51 10.54 -16.44
N PRO A 205 -9.24 11.60 -16.85
CA PRO A 205 -10.22 11.52 -17.94
C PRO A 205 -9.66 11.01 -19.28
N ILE A 206 -8.36 11.18 -19.53
CA ILE A 206 -7.68 10.70 -20.76
C ILE A 206 -7.79 9.18 -20.94
N TYR A 207 -7.97 8.41 -19.87
CA TYR A 207 -8.10 6.95 -19.94
C TYR A 207 -9.55 6.48 -20.11
N ARG A 208 -10.56 7.36 -20.00
CA ARG A 208 -11.99 6.99 -20.13
C ARG A 208 -12.32 6.19 -21.39
N PRO A 209 -11.84 6.55 -22.60
CA PRO A 209 -12.20 5.82 -23.82
C PRO A 209 -11.75 4.35 -23.78
N PHE A 210 -10.58 4.06 -23.19
CA PHE A 210 -10.05 2.70 -23.11
C PHE A 210 -10.84 1.80 -22.16
N MET A 211 -11.62 2.37 -21.24
CA MET A 211 -12.33 1.61 -20.22
C MET A 211 -13.49 0.76 -20.76
N MET A 212 -13.94 0.99 -22.00
CA MET A 212 -15.02 0.20 -22.62
C MET A 212 -14.63 -1.27 -22.90
N PHE A 213 -13.32 -1.57 -22.94
CA PHE A 213 -12.79 -2.91 -23.20
C PHE A 213 -12.53 -3.72 -21.93
N PHE A 214 -12.77 -3.13 -20.76
CA PHE A 214 -12.53 -3.75 -19.46
C PHE A 214 -13.86 -4.20 -18.83
N LYS A 215 -13.80 -5.20 -17.95
CA LYS A 215 -14.95 -5.57 -17.12
C LYS A 215 -15.44 -4.32 -16.39
N SER A 216 -16.75 -4.09 -16.34
CA SER A 216 -17.31 -3.00 -15.53
C SER A 216 -16.91 -3.18 -14.06
N GLY A 217 -16.94 -2.08 -13.33
CA GLY A 217 -16.58 -2.03 -11.92
C GLY A 217 -17.64 -1.24 -11.18
N ASP A 218 -17.71 -1.48 -9.88
CA ASP A 218 -18.73 -0.94 -8.99
C ASP A 218 -18.04 -0.56 -7.68
N ILE A 219 -18.12 0.73 -7.30
CA ILE A 219 -17.41 1.24 -6.12
C ILE A 219 -17.95 0.61 -4.84
N GLU A 220 -19.28 0.48 -4.70
CA GLU A 220 -19.92 -0.01 -3.48
C GLU A 220 -19.62 -1.49 -3.31
N LEU A 221 -19.82 -2.28 -4.37
CA LEU A 221 -19.42 -3.68 -4.38
C LEU A 221 -17.93 -3.85 -4.07
N GLY A 222 -17.08 -2.96 -4.62
CA GLY A 222 -15.65 -3.00 -4.35
C GLY A 222 -15.30 -2.85 -2.87
N LEU A 223 -15.97 -1.91 -2.19
CA LEU A 223 -15.82 -1.68 -0.75
C LEU A 223 -16.36 -2.86 0.07
N GLU A 224 -17.51 -3.42 -0.30
CA GLU A 224 -18.08 -4.60 0.37
C GLU A 224 -17.18 -5.83 0.25
N GLN A 225 -16.63 -6.09 -0.95
CA GLN A 225 -15.71 -7.19 -1.18
C GLN A 225 -14.42 -7.03 -0.38
N MET A 226 -13.82 -5.84 -0.35
CA MET A 226 -12.66 -5.59 0.50
C MET A 226 -13.01 -5.76 1.99
N ALA A 227 -14.19 -5.31 2.43
CA ALA A 227 -14.64 -5.49 3.81
C ALA A 227 -14.77 -6.97 4.17
N TYR A 228 -15.35 -7.78 3.28
CA TYR A 228 -15.42 -9.23 3.44
C TYR A 228 -14.02 -9.86 3.54
N ALA A 229 -13.08 -9.42 2.71
CA ALA A 229 -11.70 -9.91 2.75
C ALA A 229 -10.98 -9.59 4.07
N THR A 230 -11.34 -8.51 4.77
CA THR A 230 -10.74 -8.19 6.07
C THR A 230 -11.00 -9.23 7.16
N GLU A 231 -12.12 -9.96 7.05
CA GLU A 231 -12.56 -10.95 8.03
C GLU A 231 -12.36 -12.40 7.55
N ASN A 232 -12.33 -12.62 6.23
CA ASN A 232 -12.34 -13.96 5.64
C ASN A 232 -11.09 -14.28 4.80
N GLY A 233 -10.29 -13.27 4.42
CA GLY A 233 -9.04 -13.48 3.72
C GLY A 233 -7.95 -14.03 4.65
N VAL A 234 -7.04 -14.82 4.10
CA VAL A 234 -5.91 -15.39 4.86
C VAL A 234 -4.67 -14.55 4.62
N PHE A 235 -4.29 -14.40 3.35
CA PHE A 235 -3.08 -13.70 2.92
C PHE A 235 -3.27 -12.20 2.77
N THR A 236 -4.51 -11.75 2.61
CA THR A 236 -4.85 -10.39 2.19
C THR A 236 -5.70 -9.63 3.20
N ALA A 237 -6.07 -10.23 4.33
CA ALA A 237 -6.96 -9.58 5.30
C ALA A 237 -6.36 -8.26 5.84
N VAL A 238 -5.07 -8.26 6.19
CA VAL A 238 -4.40 -7.07 6.73
C VAL A 238 -4.20 -6.02 5.63
N GLU A 239 -3.85 -6.42 4.41
CA GLU A 239 -3.82 -5.52 3.26
C GLU A 239 -5.20 -4.92 2.97
N ALA A 240 -6.25 -5.72 2.95
CA ALA A 240 -7.61 -5.25 2.72
C ALA A 240 -8.01 -4.18 3.74
N ARG A 241 -7.65 -4.35 5.02
CA ARG A 241 -7.85 -3.32 6.06
C ARG A 241 -7.06 -2.05 5.77
N GLN A 242 -5.80 -2.16 5.34
CA GLN A 242 -4.99 -0.99 4.99
C GLN A 242 -5.58 -0.21 3.81
N TYR A 243 -5.99 -0.91 2.76
CA TYR A 243 -6.59 -0.27 1.60
C TYR A 243 -7.94 0.35 1.95
N LEU A 244 -8.81 -0.34 2.68
CA LEU A 244 -10.08 0.24 3.14
C LEU A 244 -9.85 1.50 3.97
N PHE A 245 -8.89 1.48 4.89
CA PHE A 245 -8.49 2.68 5.64
C PHE A 245 -8.17 3.85 4.70
N HIS A 246 -7.27 3.65 3.73
CA HIS A 246 -6.86 4.72 2.82
C HIS A 246 -8.01 5.21 1.93
N LEU A 247 -8.85 4.29 1.46
CA LEU A 247 -10.02 4.62 0.64
C LEU A 247 -11.05 5.42 1.45
N GLN A 248 -11.37 4.97 2.66
CA GLN A 248 -12.31 5.63 3.57
C GLN A 248 -11.81 6.99 4.02
N LEU A 249 -10.52 7.14 4.31
CA LEU A 249 -9.98 8.41 4.77
C LEU A 249 -9.84 9.45 3.64
N ARG A 250 -9.38 9.03 2.45
CA ARG A 250 -8.88 9.96 1.41
C ARG A 250 -9.77 10.11 0.19
N TYR A 251 -10.68 9.16 -0.09
CA TYR A 251 -11.50 9.18 -1.32
C TYR A 251 -12.93 9.70 -1.11
N GLY A 252 -13.10 10.61 -0.17
CA GLY A 252 -14.33 11.39 0.00
C GLY A 252 -15.40 10.77 0.89
N MET A 253 -15.06 9.66 1.57
CA MET A 253 -15.76 9.12 2.73
C MET A 253 -15.42 9.95 3.99
N ASP A 254 -15.69 9.43 5.20
CA ASP A 254 -15.39 10.10 6.46
C ASP A 254 -14.31 9.40 7.29
N ALA A 255 -13.61 10.19 8.10
CA ALA A 255 -12.55 9.70 8.98
C ALA A 255 -13.09 8.72 10.05
N LYS A 256 -14.37 8.80 10.40
CA LYS A 256 -14.99 7.93 11.40
C LYS A 256 -15.09 6.48 10.90
N SER A 257 -15.36 6.30 9.61
CA SER A 257 -15.43 5.00 8.94
C SER A 257 -14.05 4.33 8.89
N ALA A 258 -12.99 5.12 8.67
CA ALA A 258 -11.61 4.64 8.69
C ALA A 258 -11.12 4.22 10.09
N LEU A 259 -11.73 4.76 11.16
CA LEU A 259 -11.31 4.52 12.55
C LEU A 259 -11.40 3.07 12.96
N GLN A 260 -12.41 2.34 12.45
CA GLN A 260 -12.53 0.91 12.72
C GLN A 260 -11.29 0.15 12.24
N GLN A 261 -10.80 0.47 11.04
CA GLN A 261 -9.67 -0.22 10.42
C GLN A 261 -8.35 0.13 11.10
N SER A 262 -8.10 1.43 11.32
CA SER A 262 -6.87 1.88 11.97
C SER A 262 -6.77 1.40 13.42
N ARG A 263 -7.88 1.41 14.18
CA ARG A 263 -7.96 0.89 15.55
C ARG A 263 -7.71 -0.62 15.60
N TYR A 264 -8.28 -1.39 14.67
CA TYR A 264 -8.00 -2.81 14.56
C TYR A 264 -6.49 -3.07 14.39
N LEU A 265 -5.87 -2.35 13.44
CA LEU A 265 -4.45 -2.54 13.10
C LEU A 265 -3.53 -2.24 14.28
N ILE A 266 -3.74 -1.13 15.02
CA ILE A 266 -2.89 -0.82 16.17
C ILE A 266 -3.13 -1.74 17.37
N THR A 267 -4.31 -2.33 17.49
CA THR A 267 -4.66 -3.25 18.59
C THR A 267 -4.03 -4.63 18.37
N HIS A 268 -4.07 -5.14 17.13
CA HIS A 268 -3.56 -6.47 16.79
C HIS A 268 -2.06 -6.46 16.49
N PHE A 269 -1.52 -5.32 16.06
CA PHE A 269 -0.12 -5.19 15.67
C PHE A 269 0.54 -3.96 16.33
N PRO A 270 0.59 -3.90 17.67
CA PRO A 270 1.05 -2.72 18.41
C PRO A 270 2.52 -2.37 18.17
N ASN A 271 3.34 -3.32 17.72
CA ASN A 271 4.75 -3.09 17.43
C ASN A 271 4.98 -2.47 16.03
N ASN A 272 3.93 -2.31 15.22
CA ASN A 272 4.03 -1.76 13.88
C ASN A 272 3.96 -0.22 13.87
N PRO A 273 5.07 0.50 13.60
CA PRO A 273 5.07 1.96 13.52
C PRO A 273 4.28 2.51 12.34
N TYR A 274 4.16 1.77 11.23
CA TYR A 274 3.37 2.19 10.07
C TYR A 274 1.86 2.22 10.41
N PHE A 275 1.36 1.22 11.13
CA PHE A 275 -0.03 1.24 11.60
C PHE A 275 -0.29 2.30 12.65
N ARG A 276 0.69 2.59 13.51
CA ARG A 276 0.61 3.73 14.42
C ARG A 276 0.51 5.05 13.65
N CYS A 277 1.27 5.23 12.56
CA CYS A 277 1.12 6.39 11.67
C CYS A 277 -0.29 6.46 11.06
N MET A 278 -0.84 5.35 10.57
CA MET A 278 -2.20 5.33 10.01
C MET A 278 -3.26 5.75 11.04
N TYR A 279 -3.17 5.24 12.27
CA TYR A 279 -4.09 5.63 13.34
C TYR A 279 -3.96 7.11 13.71
N LEU A 280 -2.73 7.63 13.83
CA LEU A 280 -2.51 9.05 14.10
C LEU A 280 -2.97 9.96 12.95
N GLU A 281 -2.77 9.53 11.70
CA GLU A 281 -3.33 10.22 10.53
C GLU A 281 -4.85 10.29 10.66
N ASN A 282 -5.50 9.18 11.00
CA ASN A 282 -6.94 9.15 11.21
C ASN A 282 -7.40 10.14 12.28
N LEU A 283 -6.72 10.14 13.44
CA LEU A 283 -7.03 11.03 14.55
C LEU A 283 -6.78 12.49 14.20
N ALA A 284 -5.87 12.80 13.28
CA ALA A 284 -5.64 14.19 12.83
C ALA A 284 -6.85 14.77 12.06
N TYR A 285 -7.70 13.91 11.51
CA TYR A 285 -9.00 14.27 10.91
C TYR A 285 -10.18 14.19 11.89
N LEU A 286 -10.00 13.56 13.07
CA LEU A 286 -11.03 13.41 14.09
C LEU A 286 -10.71 14.33 15.28
N GLU A 287 -11.39 15.47 15.35
CA GLU A 287 -11.12 16.43 16.42
C GLU A 287 -11.36 15.82 17.81
N LYS A 288 -10.38 16.01 18.71
CA LYS A 288 -10.45 15.65 20.13
C LYS A 288 -10.75 14.18 20.44
N GLU A 289 -10.36 13.26 19.56
CA GLU A 289 -10.37 11.82 19.87
C GLU A 289 -9.03 11.34 20.44
N ASP A 290 -9.07 10.52 21.50
CA ASP A 290 -7.92 9.84 22.14
C ASP A 290 -6.89 10.76 22.84
N GLY A 291 -6.86 10.71 24.19
CA GLY A 291 -5.96 11.51 25.01
C GLY A 291 -4.47 11.16 24.87
N GLN A 292 -4.13 10.00 24.30
CA GLN A 292 -2.75 9.54 24.15
C GLN A 292 -2.14 9.89 22.77
N ARG A 293 -2.90 10.51 21.87
CA ARG A 293 -2.48 10.82 20.49
C ARG A 293 -1.16 11.62 20.40
N MET A 294 -0.97 12.57 21.32
CA MET A 294 0.24 13.40 21.37
C MET A 294 1.47 12.58 21.81
N GLU A 295 1.30 11.69 22.78
CA GLU A 295 2.37 10.81 23.26
C GLU A 295 2.76 9.79 22.19
N MET A 296 1.77 9.17 21.54
CA MET A 296 1.99 8.25 20.42
C MET A 296 2.75 8.90 19.27
N ALA A 297 2.39 10.13 18.88
CA ALA A 297 3.11 10.87 17.85
C ALA A 297 4.54 11.21 18.31
N ARG A 298 4.73 11.65 19.56
CA ARG A 298 6.05 11.94 20.12
C ARG A 298 6.96 10.71 20.09
N ALA A 299 6.46 9.52 20.43
CA ALA A 299 7.22 8.27 20.37
C ALA A 299 7.76 7.97 18.96
N LEU A 300 6.98 8.27 17.91
CA LEU A 300 7.44 8.11 16.52
C LEU A 300 8.57 9.09 16.15
N THR A 301 8.57 10.31 16.71
CA THR A 301 9.65 11.29 16.44
C THR A 301 11.02 10.88 17.01
N GLN A 302 11.00 10.02 18.04
CA GLN A 302 12.20 9.48 18.68
C GLN A 302 12.85 8.36 17.84
N GLN A 303 12.10 7.77 16.91
CA GLN A 303 12.64 6.78 15.99
C GLN A 303 13.54 7.45 14.95
N ASN A 304 14.65 6.78 14.58
CA ASN A 304 15.57 7.30 13.55
C ASN A 304 15.12 6.97 12.12
N ILE A 305 13.81 6.87 11.90
CA ILE A 305 13.20 6.42 10.64
C ILE A 305 12.41 7.58 10.04
N LEU A 306 12.93 8.17 8.96
CA LEU A 306 12.31 9.35 8.35
C LEU A 306 10.87 9.12 7.88
N LEU A 307 10.52 7.87 7.52
CA LEU A 307 9.19 7.46 7.11
C LEU A 307 8.13 7.72 8.20
N TYR A 308 8.49 7.54 9.47
CA TYR A 308 7.58 7.72 10.61
C TYR A 308 7.79 9.07 11.30
N LYS A 309 9.03 9.53 11.35
CA LYS A 309 9.41 10.77 12.02
C LYS A 309 8.79 12.00 11.36
N ALA A 310 8.80 12.07 10.02
CA ALA A 310 8.26 13.21 9.29
C ALA A 310 6.75 13.42 9.53
N PRO A 311 5.86 12.43 9.27
CA PRO A 311 4.42 12.60 9.51
C PRO A 311 4.06 12.81 10.98
N ALA A 312 4.83 12.24 11.92
CA ALA A 312 4.60 12.43 13.35
C ALA A 312 4.63 13.90 13.77
N TYR A 313 5.55 14.70 13.22
CA TYR A 313 5.57 16.14 13.49
C TYR A 313 4.35 16.87 12.94
N THR A 314 3.85 16.48 11.76
CA THR A 314 2.61 17.01 11.20
C THR A 314 1.41 16.70 12.11
N PHE A 315 1.32 15.48 12.65
CA PHE A 315 0.27 15.09 13.59
C PHE A 315 0.34 15.88 14.90
N MET A 316 1.54 16.02 15.49
CA MET A 316 1.73 16.81 16.71
C MET A 316 1.32 18.27 16.50
N ALA A 317 1.66 18.86 15.35
CA ALA A 317 1.24 20.23 15.01
C ALA A 317 -0.28 20.34 14.91
N ARG A 318 -0.93 19.38 14.24
CA ARG A 318 -2.40 19.35 14.08
C ARG A 318 -3.11 19.22 15.42
N PHE A 319 -2.66 18.30 16.28
CA PHE A 319 -3.27 18.11 17.60
C PHE A 319 -3.11 19.32 18.50
N LEU A 320 -1.95 20.00 18.45
CA LEU A 320 -1.72 21.23 19.21
C LEU A 320 -2.57 22.40 18.66
N SER A 321 -2.73 22.49 17.34
CA SER A 321 -3.51 23.57 16.71
C SER A 321 -5.01 23.48 16.97
N GLU A 322 -5.54 22.30 17.32
CA GLU A 322 -6.92 22.12 17.77
C GLU A 322 -7.23 22.88 19.08
N ASP A 323 -6.24 22.97 19.99
CA ASP A 323 -6.41 23.66 21.28
C ASP A 323 -5.93 25.12 21.21
N ASN A 324 -4.80 25.37 20.54
CA ASN A 324 -4.23 26.70 20.39
C ASN A 324 -3.61 26.88 18.98
N PRO A 325 -4.37 27.35 17.99
CA PRO A 325 -3.89 27.48 16.61
C PRO A 325 -2.78 28.53 16.43
N LYS A 326 -2.55 29.40 17.43
CA LYS A 326 -1.50 30.44 17.40
C LYS A 326 -0.25 30.04 18.19
N ASP A 327 -0.20 28.83 18.76
CA ASP A 327 0.95 28.37 19.52
C ASP A 327 2.20 28.31 18.62
N PRO A 328 3.30 29.04 18.94
CA PRO A 328 4.52 29.02 18.14
C PRO A 328 5.09 27.62 17.88
N GLN A 329 4.84 26.66 18.79
CA GLN A 329 5.29 25.30 18.66
C GLN A 329 4.61 24.56 17.48
N VAL A 330 3.41 24.96 17.06
CA VAL A 330 2.75 24.43 15.84
C VAL A 330 3.64 24.68 14.63
N LYS A 331 4.11 25.92 14.43
CA LYS A 331 5.01 26.27 13.32
C LYS A 331 6.34 25.51 13.43
N THR A 332 6.90 25.39 14.63
CA THR A 332 8.14 24.61 14.84
C THR A 332 8.00 23.16 14.40
N TYR A 333 6.92 22.48 14.81
CA TYR A 333 6.67 21.10 14.40
C TYR A 333 6.48 20.98 12.89
N LEU A 334 5.71 21.87 12.26
CA LEU A 334 5.51 21.82 10.81
C LEU A 334 6.79 22.05 10.00
N LEU A 335 7.69 22.93 10.46
CA LEU A 335 8.99 23.13 9.81
C LEU A 335 9.93 21.93 9.98
N GLU A 336 9.88 21.23 11.13
CA GLU A 336 10.58 19.96 11.29
C GLU A 336 9.98 18.86 10.38
N ALA A 337 8.65 18.79 10.26
CA ALA A 337 8.00 17.87 9.32
C ALA A 337 8.47 18.11 7.88
N GLU A 338 8.40 19.35 7.39
CA GLU A 338 8.88 19.75 6.06
C GLU A 338 10.34 19.31 5.84
N LYS A 339 11.23 19.66 6.79
CA LYS A 339 12.64 19.29 6.76
C LYS A 339 12.85 17.78 6.67
N TYR A 340 12.09 16.96 7.41
CA TYR A 340 12.25 15.51 7.37
C TYR A 340 11.65 14.87 6.12
N PHE A 341 10.50 15.36 5.63
CA PHE A 341 9.96 14.91 4.35
C PHE A 341 10.94 15.17 3.20
N LEU A 342 11.54 16.37 3.15
CA LEU A 342 12.51 16.73 2.10
C LEU A 342 13.85 15.97 2.20
N LYS A 343 14.13 15.31 3.33
CA LYS A 343 15.31 14.45 3.51
C LYS A 343 15.09 13.01 3.05
N GLN A 344 13.86 12.59 2.83
CA GLN A 344 13.57 11.25 2.31
C GLN A 344 14.12 11.13 0.87
N GLU A 345 14.59 9.95 0.50
CA GLU A 345 15.03 9.67 -0.88
C GLU A 345 13.90 9.95 -1.89
N HIS A 346 12.68 9.60 -1.48
CA HIS A 346 11.45 9.90 -2.20
C HIS A 346 10.47 10.64 -1.27
N PRO A 347 10.49 11.98 -1.27
CA PRO A 347 9.61 12.77 -0.42
C PRO A 347 8.13 12.47 -0.68
N SER A 348 7.36 12.28 0.40
CA SER A 348 5.90 12.14 0.30
C SER A 348 5.25 13.45 -0.15
N ASP A 349 4.77 13.49 -1.40
CA ASP A 349 4.02 14.65 -1.91
C ASP A 349 2.78 14.94 -1.07
N HIS A 350 2.02 13.90 -0.69
CA HIS A 350 0.84 14.06 0.18
C HIS A 350 1.24 14.57 1.57
N GLY A 351 2.27 14.00 2.20
CA GLY A 351 2.75 14.46 3.50
C GLY A 351 3.21 15.94 3.48
N LEU A 352 3.90 16.35 2.41
CA LEU A 352 4.24 17.75 2.18
C LEU A 352 3.00 18.61 1.97
N CYS A 353 2.04 18.17 1.15
CA CYS A 353 0.78 18.87 0.91
C CYS A 353 0.06 19.18 2.23
N VAL A 354 -0.20 18.15 3.05
CA VAL A 354 -0.86 18.29 4.36
C VAL A 354 -0.07 19.23 5.28
N THR A 355 1.26 19.10 5.31
CA THR A 355 2.12 19.99 6.12
C THR A 355 2.00 21.45 5.69
N TYR A 356 1.94 21.74 4.39
CA TYR A 356 1.76 23.11 3.89
C TYR A 356 0.34 23.65 4.09
N ILE A 357 -0.68 22.79 4.06
CA ILE A 357 -2.05 23.17 4.45
C ILE A 357 -2.06 23.66 5.90
N GLU A 358 -1.46 22.90 6.82
CA GLU A 358 -1.40 23.29 8.24
C GLU A 358 -0.53 24.54 8.47
N LEU A 359 0.56 24.73 7.70
CA LEU A 359 1.35 25.97 7.74
C LEU A 359 0.54 27.18 7.26
N ALA A 360 -0.30 27.01 6.25
CA ALA A 360 -1.21 28.06 5.79
C ALA A 360 -2.25 28.40 6.88
N LYS A 361 -2.90 27.40 7.50
CA LYS A 361 -3.84 27.63 8.62
C LYS A 361 -3.20 28.36 9.78
N TYR A 362 -1.98 27.99 10.17
CA TYR A 362 -1.22 28.70 11.20
C TYR A 362 -0.94 30.16 10.81
N ALA A 363 -0.52 30.41 9.57
CA ALA A 363 -0.25 31.75 9.06
C ALA A 363 -1.50 32.63 9.04
N GLU A 364 -2.65 32.08 8.68
CA GLU A 364 -3.95 32.74 8.75
C GLU A 364 -4.31 33.09 10.20
N ALA A 365 -4.24 32.13 11.13
CA ALA A 365 -4.54 32.33 12.54
C ALA A 365 -3.66 33.41 13.20
N THR A 366 -2.41 33.56 12.74
CA THR A 366 -1.45 34.56 13.22
C THR A 366 -1.45 35.88 12.44
N GLY A 367 -2.29 36.01 11.40
CA GLY A 367 -2.41 37.25 10.62
C GLY A 367 -1.25 37.52 9.65
N ASN A 368 -0.48 36.49 9.27
CA ASN A 368 0.64 36.63 8.34
C ASN A 368 0.22 36.25 6.90
N SER A 369 -0.35 37.23 6.18
CA SER A 369 -0.88 37.04 4.82
C SER A 369 0.18 36.62 3.79
N ALA A 370 1.45 37.00 4.00
CA ALA A 370 2.56 36.63 3.11
C ALA A 370 2.90 35.15 3.24
N ASP A 371 3.05 34.64 4.47
CA ASP A 371 3.26 33.22 4.74
C ASP A 371 2.05 32.40 4.29
N PHE A 372 0.82 32.86 4.54
CA PHE A 372 -0.40 32.19 4.08
C PHE A 372 -0.40 31.97 2.57
N SER A 373 -0.15 33.03 1.79
CA SER A 373 -0.11 32.96 0.33
C SER A 373 1.00 32.04 -0.19
N LYS A 374 2.16 32.04 0.47
CA LYS A 374 3.28 31.16 0.15
C LYS A 374 2.92 29.69 0.38
N TYR A 375 2.41 29.37 1.56
CA TYR A 375 2.12 27.99 1.95
C TYR A 375 0.92 27.41 1.20
N LYS A 376 -0.12 28.21 0.91
CA LYS A 376 -1.23 27.80 0.03
C LYS A 376 -0.74 27.40 -1.37
N LYS A 377 0.18 28.17 -1.96
CA LYS A 377 0.79 27.81 -3.26
C LYS A 377 1.61 26.52 -3.19
N LEU A 378 2.34 26.29 -2.09
CA LEU A 378 3.09 25.05 -1.89
C LEU A 378 2.15 23.86 -1.68
N ALA A 379 1.08 24.00 -0.90
CA ALA A 379 0.04 22.98 -0.75
C ALA A 379 -0.53 22.57 -2.12
N ILE A 380 -0.90 23.53 -2.97
CA ILE A 380 -1.37 23.27 -4.34
C ILE A 380 -0.30 22.56 -5.19
N LYS A 381 0.96 23.00 -5.11
CA LYS A 381 2.08 22.38 -5.83
C LYS A 381 2.24 20.90 -5.48
N TYR A 382 2.04 20.54 -4.20
CA TYR A 382 2.21 19.18 -3.70
C TYR A 382 0.90 18.38 -3.64
N ASN A 383 -0.27 19.00 -3.88
CA ASN A 383 -1.56 18.31 -4.05
C ASN A 383 -1.66 17.61 -5.40
N LYS A 384 -0.74 16.66 -5.62
CA LYS A 384 -0.87 15.75 -6.75
C LYS A 384 -2.11 14.89 -6.49
N TYR A 385 -2.99 14.77 -7.50
CA TYR A 385 -4.20 13.92 -7.50
C TYR A 385 -5.45 14.40 -6.77
N ASP A 386 -5.54 15.68 -6.41
CA ASP A 386 -6.78 16.29 -5.93
C ASP A 386 -7.32 15.68 -4.61
N ILE A 387 -6.45 15.02 -3.83
CA ILE A 387 -6.83 14.27 -2.62
C ILE A 387 -7.29 15.23 -1.51
N ASP A 388 -6.54 16.32 -1.33
CA ASP A 388 -6.80 17.31 -0.27
C ASP A 388 -7.51 18.55 -0.81
N SER A 389 -8.18 18.44 -1.96
CA SER A 389 -8.79 19.61 -2.61
C SER A 389 -9.93 20.21 -1.80
N ARG A 390 -10.63 19.42 -0.98
CA ARG A 390 -11.57 19.96 0.00
C ARG A 390 -10.86 20.88 0.99
N SER A 391 -9.74 20.43 1.55
CA SER A 391 -8.94 21.18 2.52
C SER A 391 -8.29 22.43 1.89
N ILE A 392 -7.81 22.33 0.66
CA ILE A 392 -7.21 23.45 -0.08
C ILE A 392 -8.26 24.49 -0.49
N ASN A 393 -9.46 24.06 -0.85
CA ASN A 393 -10.57 24.96 -1.17
C ASN A 393 -11.15 25.65 0.09
N ALA A 394 -10.91 25.10 1.27
CA ALA A 394 -11.30 25.69 2.55
C ALA A 394 -10.30 26.75 3.06
N LEU A 395 -9.04 26.73 2.56
CA LEU A 395 -8.10 27.86 2.63
C LEU A 395 -8.50 28.93 1.61
#